data_AF-L8GGY6-F1
#
_entry.id   AF-L8GGY6-F1
#
_cell.length_a   1.000
_cell.length_b   1.000
_cell.length_c   1.000
_cell.angle_alpha   90.00
_cell.angle_beta   90.00
_cell.angle_gamma   90.00
#
_symmetry.space_group_name_H-M   'P 1'
#
loop_
_entity.id
_entity.type
_entity.pdbx_description
1 polymer ?
#
loop_
_entity_poly.entity_id
_entity_poly.type
_entity_poly.pdbx_seq_one_letter_code
_entity_poly.pdbx_strand_id
1 'polypeptide(L)'
;MSKFGGGSGFPQQQQQYGGGDSYEPSDLGGGDGGGFQGTQGEGDTPRSAKRSGAIVQTLTPVTVRQLHLATHTHPDDIFKVDDRELNQITLVGQIVNLQVQSTNVELEVDDGTGKIGVRMWLDVEEENQSSRKWDVGSYVRVIGNLRSFMDTRSVLAFRVMPIEMYDEVTYHFLDVIHVHLAVTKGELDATDSSSAASGGRGTSGYGGAQRGGGGGGGYGRQAAPAGRAGGQFSPCQKAVLEIIRTSGRQSGAGCALGEVIEVLQTSFSEEELREAIEWLTAEGHLYTAGDDFFRCSE
;
A
#
# COMPACT_ATOMS: atom_id res chain seq x y z
N MET A 1 41.76 17.77 90.68
CA MET A 1 42.10 16.52 89.96
C MET A 1 42.18 16.85 88.47
N SER A 2 43.36 17.23 87.93
CA SER A 2 44.31 16.39 87.17
C SER A 2 43.73 15.71 85.91
N LYS A 3 44.34 15.63 84.71
CA LYS A 3 45.29 16.40 83.87
C LYS A 3 45.52 15.52 82.61
N PHE A 4 45.77 16.11 81.42
CA PHE A 4 46.35 15.51 80.17
C PHE A 4 45.50 14.48 79.37
N GLY A 5 45.55 14.35 78.03
CA GLY A 5 46.46 14.84 76.98
C GLY A 5 47.21 13.68 76.29
N GLY A 6 47.34 13.67 74.94
CA GLY A 6 48.39 12.91 74.24
C GLY A 6 47.98 12.13 72.98
N GLY A 7 48.68 12.39 71.88
CA GLY A 7 48.60 11.67 70.60
C GLY A 7 49.85 10.83 70.29
N SER A 8 49.88 10.31 69.05
CA SER A 8 51.02 9.87 68.21
C SER A 8 51.95 8.71 68.68
N GLY A 9 52.11 7.70 67.81
CA GLY A 9 53.43 7.35 67.24
C GLY A 9 53.99 5.91 67.35
N PHE A 10 54.09 5.22 66.20
CA PHE A 10 55.19 4.35 65.66
C PHE A 10 55.65 3.08 66.44
N PRO A 11 56.44 2.09 65.88
CA PRO A 11 57.35 2.06 64.69
C PRO A 11 57.17 0.85 63.70
N GLN A 12 57.51 0.93 62.40
CA GLN A 12 58.77 0.71 61.62
C GLN A 12 59.28 -0.74 61.36
N GLN A 13 59.39 -1.08 60.06
CA GLN A 13 60.49 -1.77 59.29
C GLN A 13 60.89 -3.24 59.63
N GLN A 14 61.40 -4.12 58.74
CA GLN A 14 61.89 -4.15 57.35
C GLN A 14 62.14 -5.65 56.98
N GLN A 15 61.98 -6.09 55.72
CA GLN A 15 63.00 -6.80 54.90
C GLN A 15 62.43 -7.47 53.64
N GLN A 16 63.34 -7.68 52.70
CA GLN A 16 63.27 -7.65 51.23
C GLN A 16 63.70 -8.99 50.62
N TYR A 17 63.21 -9.34 49.42
CA TYR A 17 63.79 -10.16 48.32
C TYR A 17 62.60 -10.54 47.40
N GLY A 18 62.56 -10.48 46.07
CA GLY A 18 63.50 -10.24 44.98
C GLY A 18 62.99 -11.03 43.74
N GLY A 19 63.07 -10.46 42.52
CA GLY A 19 62.91 -11.19 41.24
C GLY A 19 61.71 -10.78 40.37
N GLY A 20 61.99 -10.19 39.20
CA GLY A 20 60.99 -9.69 38.25
C GLY A 20 60.86 -10.51 36.97
N ASP A 21 59.93 -10.11 36.11
CA ASP A 21 60.13 -9.98 34.66
C ASP A 21 58.92 -9.24 34.04
N SER A 22 59.21 -8.39 33.07
CA SER A 22 58.35 -7.39 32.45
C SER A 22 58.28 -7.63 30.93
N TYR A 23 57.10 -7.47 30.31
CA TYR A 23 56.99 -7.11 28.89
C TYR A 23 55.73 -6.27 28.63
N GLU A 24 55.93 -5.24 27.81
CA GLU A 24 55.11 -4.05 27.56
C GLU A 24 53.91 -4.26 26.61
N PRO A 25 52.93 -3.31 26.60
CA PRO A 25 52.01 -3.12 25.48
C PRO A 25 52.44 -1.91 24.62
N SER A 26 52.48 -2.08 23.30
CA SER A 26 52.66 -0.97 22.35
C SER A 26 51.41 -0.79 21.49
N ASP A 27 50.67 0.28 21.80
CA ASP A 27 49.88 1.07 20.85
C ASP A 27 50.82 1.76 19.86
N LEU A 28 50.43 1.80 18.58
CA LEU A 28 50.64 2.88 17.59
C LEU A 28 50.26 2.37 16.19
N GLY A 29 49.50 3.17 15.43
CA GLY A 29 49.38 2.91 13.99
C GLY A 29 48.31 3.73 13.25
N GLY A 30 48.55 5.03 13.07
CA GLY A 30 47.95 5.81 11.99
C GLY A 30 48.99 6.08 10.89
N GLY A 31 48.55 6.14 9.63
CA GLY A 31 49.29 6.78 8.52
C GLY A 31 49.55 5.92 7.28
N ASP A 32 48.79 6.22 6.22
CA ASP A 32 49.17 6.41 4.80
C ASP A 32 50.24 5.50 4.13
N GLY A 33 49.90 4.96 2.95
CA GLY A 33 50.90 4.43 2.01
C GLY A 33 50.37 3.35 1.06
N GLY A 34 50.16 3.71 -0.20
CA GLY A 34 49.72 2.80 -1.25
C GLY A 34 50.68 1.66 -1.58
N GLY A 35 50.14 0.60 -2.20
CA GLY A 35 50.92 -0.54 -2.68
C GLY A 35 50.10 -1.47 -3.56
N PHE A 36 50.23 -1.30 -4.87
CA PHE A 36 49.77 -2.21 -5.91
C PHE A 36 50.70 -3.43 -5.95
N GLN A 37 50.25 -4.65 -5.61
CA GLN A 37 50.62 -5.87 -6.34
C GLN A 37 49.85 -7.13 -5.89
N GLY A 38 49.01 -7.64 -6.79
CA GLY A 38 48.79 -9.05 -7.17
C GLY A 38 48.57 -10.13 -6.11
N THR A 39 47.47 -10.87 -6.27
CA THR A 39 47.53 -12.34 -6.44
C THR A 39 46.24 -12.85 -7.08
N GLN A 40 46.43 -13.68 -8.10
CA GLN A 40 45.41 -14.36 -8.88
C GLN A 40 44.64 -15.39 -8.04
N GLY A 41 43.33 -15.47 -8.27
CA GLY A 41 42.54 -16.65 -7.91
C GLY A 41 41.09 -16.29 -7.60
N GLU A 42 40.27 -16.07 -8.62
CA GLU A 42 38.82 -15.98 -8.40
C GLU A 42 38.09 -16.88 -9.39
N GLY A 43 37.56 -17.97 -8.83
CA GLY A 43 36.71 -18.93 -9.52
C GLY A 43 35.40 -18.26 -9.92
N ASP A 44 35.08 -18.45 -11.19
CA ASP A 44 33.85 -18.01 -11.83
C ASP A 44 32.67 -18.79 -11.22
N THR A 45 32.07 -18.24 -10.17
CA THR A 45 30.72 -18.64 -9.74
C THR A 45 29.75 -17.61 -10.29
N PRO A 46 28.74 -18.01 -11.08
CA PRO A 46 27.74 -17.07 -11.55
C PRO A 46 26.89 -16.68 -10.34
N ARG A 47 27.26 -15.55 -9.72
CA ARG A 47 26.44 -14.86 -8.73
C ARG A 47 25.15 -14.52 -9.46
N SER A 48 24.13 -15.35 -9.23
CA SER A 48 22.76 -15.09 -9.65
C SER A 48 22.44 -13.68 -9.19
N ALA A 49 22.45 -12.76 -10.16
CA ALA A 49 21.96 -11.42 -9.96
C ALA A 49 20.48 -11.58 -9.65
N LYS A 50 20.15 -11.76 -8.36
CA LYS A 50 18.82 -11.49 -7.84
C LYS A 50 18.52 -10.09 -8.35
N ARG A 51 17.68 -10.02 -9.39
CA ARG A 51 16.99 -8.81 -9.77
C ARG A 51 16.31 -8.36 -8.49
N SER A 52 16.92 -7.43 -7.77
CA SER A 52 16.23 -6.63 -6.78
C SER A 52 15.30 -5.72 -7.59
N GLY A 53 14.23 -6.32 -8.14
CA GLY A 53 13.04 -5.55 -8.45
C GLY A 53 12.69 -4.86 -7.14
N ALA A 54 12.59 -3.53 -7.17
CA ALA A 54 12.27 -2.74 -6.01
C ALA A 54 11.10 -3.42 -5.30
N ILE A 55 11.33 -3.88 -4.05
CA ILE A 55 10.27 -4.47 -3.24
C ILE A 55 9.28 -3.32 -3.04
N VAL A 56 8.17 -3.34 -3.76
CA VAL A 56 7.11 -2.37 -3.58
C VAL A 56 6.52 -2.64 -2.20
N GLN A 57 6.90 -1.82 -1.22
CA GLN A 57 6.36 -1.88 0.12
C GLN A 57 4.95 -1.30 0.07
N THR A 58 3.95 -2.18 -0.09
CA THR A 58 2.54 -1.79 -0.06
C THR A 58 2.01 -1.85 1.37
N LEU A 59 1.18 -0.87 1.71
CA LEU A 59 0.34 -0.89 2.90
C LEU A 59 -1.05 -1.39 2.49
N THR A 60 -1.41 -2.59 2.95
CA THR A 60 -2.67 -3.24 2.53
C THR A 60 -3.70 -3.16 3.66
N PRO A 61 -4.87 -2.56 3.43
CA PRO A 61 -5.96 -2.59 4.40
C PRO A 61 -6.52 -4.01 4.47
N VAL A 62 -6.65 -4.55 5.67
CA VAL A 62 -7.15 -5.91 5.90
C VAL A 62 -8.08 -5.99 7.11
N THR A 63 -8.91 -7.04 7.11
CA THR A 63 -9.64 -7.51 8.29
C THR A 63 -8.82 -8.56 9.06
N VAL A 64 -9.15 -8.76 10.33
CA VAL A 64 -8.55 -9.81 11.16
C VAL A 64 -8.83 -11.20 10.57
N ARG A 65 -10.03 -11.42 10.02
CA ARG A 65 -10.35 -12.69 9.36
C ARG A 65 -9.44 -12.98 8.17
N GLN A 66 -9.15 -11.99 7.33
CA GLN A 66 -8.21 -12.16 6.22
C GLN A 66 -6.80 -12.49 6.72
N LEU A 67 -6.35 -11.85 7.80
CA LEU A 67 -5.06 -12.16 8.42
C LEU A 67 -5.00 -13.60 8.91
N HIS A 68 -6.08 -14.15 9.46
CA HIS A 68 -6.15 -15.56 9.87
C HIS A 68 -6.15 -16.55 8.70
N LEU A 69 -6.72 -16.14 7.56
CA LEU A 69 -6.79 -16.96 6.35
C LEU A 69 -5.56 -16.83 5.44
N ALA A 70 -4.69 -15.84 5.66
CA ALA A 70 -3.54 -15.60 4.81
C ALA A 70 -2.64 -16.85 4.69
N THR A 71 -2.09 -17.14 3.53
CA THR A 71 -1.27 -18.34 3.32
C THR A 71 0.22 -17.98 3.28
N HIS A 72 1.07 -18.92 3.69
CA HIS A 72 2.52 -18.86 3.46
C HIS A 72 3.01 -20.29 3.18
N THR A 73 4.05 -20.43 2.36
CA THR A 73 4.59 -21.75 1.96
C THR A 73 5.70 -22.23 2.88
N HIS A 74 6.53 -21.32 3.39
CA HIS A 74 7.58 -21.56 4.37
C HIS A 74 7.42 -20.57 5.55
N PRO A 75 7.84 -20.90 6.78
CA PRO A 75 7.77 -19.99 7.92
C PRO A 75 8.40 -18.60 7.71
N ASP A 76 9.38 -18.51 6.80
CA ASP A 76 10.09 -17.27 6.46
C ASP A 76 9.53 -16.58 5.19
N ASP A 77 8.51 -17.16 4.56
CA ASP A 77 7.89 -16.58 3.37
C ASP A 77 6.94 -15.43 3.70
N ILE A 78 6.73 -14.59 2.70
CA ILE A 78 5.77 -13.48 2.78
C ILE A 78 4.35 -14.05 2.78
N PHE A 79 3.52 -13.58 3.69
CA PHE A 79 2.11 -13.94 3.74
C PHE A 79 1.38 -13.47 2.49
N LYS A 80 0.40 -14.23 2.03
CA LYS A 80 -0.46 -13.86 0.91
C LYS A 80 -1.93 -13.88 1.30
N VAL A 81 -2.66 -12.88 0.83
CA VAL A 81 -4.12 -12.83 0.87
C VAL A 81 -4.58 -12.61 -0.56
N ASP A 82 -5.47 -13.47 -1.06
CA ASP A 82 -5.96 -13.42 -2.45
C ASP A 82 -4.82 -13.41 -3.48
N ASP A 83 -3.80 -14.26 -3.27
CA ASP A 83 -2.55 -14.35 -4.05
C ASP A 83 -1.67 -13.09 -4.06
N ARG A 84 -2.05 -12.04 -3.32
CA ARG A 84 -1.27 -10.82 -3.13
C ARG A 84 -0.40 -10.89 -1.90
N GLU A 85 0.87 -10.53 -2.05
CA GLU A 85 1.85 -10.45 -0.96
C GLU A 85 1.51 -9.34 0.04
N LEU A 86 1.42 -9.71 1.32
CA LEU A 86 1.25 -8.82 2.45
C LEU A 86 2.63 -8.39 2.96
N ASN A 87 3.02 -7.17 2.60
CA ASN A 87 4.21 -6.55 3.17
C ASN A 87 3.85 -5.84 4.48
N GLN A 88 3.27 -4.64 4.39
CA GLN A 88 2.71 -3.92 5.52
C GLN A 88 1.19 -4.01 5.48
N ILE A 89 0.57 -4.09 6.64
CA ILE A 89 -0.88 -4.12 6.78
C ILE A 89 -1.36 -2.95 7.62
N THR A 90 -2.58 -2.50 7.35
CA THR A 90 -3.33 -1.64 8.26
C THR A 90 -4.64 -2.32 8.64
N LEU A 91 -4.99 -2.25 9.92
CA LEU A 91 -6.27 -2.73 10.44
C LEU A 91 -6.83 -1.70 11.42
N VAL A 92 -8.15 -1.62 11.51
CA VAL A 92 -8.86 -0.81 12.49
C VAL A 92 -9.73 -1.72 13.34
N GLY A 93 -9.66 -1.57 14.66
CA GLY A 93 -10.43 -2.38 15.59
C GLY A 93 -10.40 -1.84 17.01
N GLN A 94 -11.18 -2.45 17.89
CA GLN A 94 -11.27 -2.10 19.30
C GLN A 94 -10.23 -2.91 20.11
N ILE A 95 -9.54 -2.26 21.04
CA ILE A 95 -8.67 -2.95 22.00
C ILE A 95 -9.56 -3.69 23.01
N VAL A 96 -9.44 -5.01 23.07
CA VAL A 96 -10.18 -5.84 24.04
C VAL A 96 -9.31 -6.34 25.19
N ASN A 97 -7.98 -6.34 25.01
CA ASN A 97 -7.01 -6.61 26.07
C ASN A 97 -5.75 -5.76 25.87
N LEU A 98 -5.10 -5.36 26.96
CA LEU A 98 -3.91 -4.52 26.98
C LEU A 98 -2.95 -5.01 28.07
N GLN A 99 -1.72 -5.30 27.69
CA GLN A 99 -0.62 -5.63 28.59
C GLN A 99 0.59 -4.77 28.26
N VAL A 100 0.96 -3.89 29.18
CA VAL A 100 2.14 -3.04 29.06
C VAL A 100 3.29 -3.70 29.81
N GLN A 101 4.38 -3.97 29.10
CA GLN A 101 5.63 -4.47 29.66
C GLN A 101 6.72 -3.37 29.59
N SER A 102 7.91 -3.65 30.14
CA SER A 102 9.01 -2.68 30.14
C SER A 102 9.55 -2.37 28.74
N THR A 103 9.55 -3.36 27.84
CA THR A 103 10.16 -3.23 26.49
C THR A 103 9.13 -3.23 25.37
N ASN A 104 7.88 -3.62 25.64
CA ASN A 104 6.86 -3.76 24.62
C ASN A 104 5.46 -3.56 25.21
N VAL A 105 4.50 -3.36 24.32
CA VAL A 105 3.07 -3.39 24.62
C VAL A 105 2.44 -4.49 23.78
N GLU A 106 1.63 -5.32 24.43
CA GLU A 106 0.83 -6.36 23.80
C GLU A 106 -0.65 -5.99 23.91
N LEU A 107 -1.33 -5.97 22.77
CA LEU A 107 -2.76 -5.67 22.63
C LEU A 107 -3.46 -6.92 22.08
N GLU A 108 -4.73 -7.06 22.39
CA GLU A 108 -5.65 -7.87 21.59
C GLU A 108 -6.63 -6.92 20.93
N VAL A 109 -6.72 -6.96 19.59
CA VAL A 109 -7.59 -6.09 18.80
C VAL A 109 -8.68 -6.91 18.13
N ASP A 110 -9.93 -6.43 18.24
CA ASP A 110 -11.13 -7.03 17.67
C ASP A 110 -11.76 -6.07 16.64
N ASP A 111 -11.93 -6.52 15.40
CA ASP A 111 -12.59 -5.75 14.34
C ASP A 111 -14.02 -6.26 14.04
N GLY A 112 -14.55 -7.19 14.82
CA GLY A 112 -15.83 -7.85 14.59
C GLY A 112 -15.76 -9.04 13.62
N THR A 113 -14.66 -9.22 12.88
CA THR A 113 -14.41 -10.41 12.05
C THR A 113 -13.52 -11.44 12.77
N GLY A 114 -12.87 -11.04 13.85
CA GLY A 114 -12.09 -11.89 14.74
C GLY A 114 -11.18 -11.05 15.64
N LYS A 115 -10.41 -11.74 16.48
CA LYS A 115 -9.42 -11.15 17.37
C LYS A 115 -8.01 -11.49 16.93
N ILE A 116 -7.07 -10.56 17.12
CA ILE A 116 -5.65 -10.79 16.84
C ILE A 116 -4.76 -10.12 17.89
N GLY A 117 -3.70 -10.82 18.28
CA GLY A 117 -2.64 -10.26 19.12
C GLY A 117 -1.79 -9.26 18.33
N VAL A 118 -1.52 -8.10 18.92
CA VAL A 118 -0.69 -7.05 18.35
C VAL A 118 0.42 -6.73 19.33
N ARG A 119 1.68 -6.77 18.90
CA ARG A 119 2.85 -6.43 19.71
C ARG A 119 3.54 -5.20 19.15
N MET A 120 3.87 -4.23 20.00
CA MET A 120 4.61 -3.02 19.65
C MET A 120 5.81 -2.87 20.59
N TRP A 121 7.01 -2.68 20.05
CA TRP A 121 8.18 -2.39 20.87
C TRP A 121 8.15 -0.95 21.36
N LEU A 122 8.64 -0.72 22.57
CA LEU A 122 8.76 0.60 23.17
C LEU A 122 10.22 1.05 23.07
N ASP A 123 10.44 2.23 22.49
CA ASP A 123 11.75 2.86 22.57
C ASP A 123 11.94 3.46 23.95
N VAL A 124 13.04 3.08 24.59
CA VAL A 124 13.40 3.49 25.97
C VAL A 124 13.68 4.99 26.05
N GLU A 125 13.99 5.64 24.91
CA GLU A 125 14.23 7.08 24.82
C GLU A 125 12.93 7.90 24.68
N GLU A 126 11.84 7.31 24.17
CA GLU A 126 10.50 7.91 24.13
C GLU A 126 9.70 7.54 25.39
N GLU A 127 10.34 7.68 26.56
CA GLU A 127 9.72 7.41 27.84
C GLU A 127 8.69 8.50 28.20
N ASN A 128 7.53 8.40 27.58
CA ASN A 128 6.29 8.93 28.13
C ASN A 128 5.22 7.84 27.95
N GLN A 129 5.30 6.82 28.81
CA GLN A 129 4.25 5.80 28.94
C GLN A 129 2.86 6.44 29.24
N SER A 130 2.87 7.68 29.74
CA SER A 130 1.75 8.59 29.99
C SER A 130 1.19 9.33 28.76
N SER A 131 1.80 9.21 27.58
CA SER A 131 1.34 9.87 26.34
C SER A 131 0.43 9.02 25.46
N ARG A 132 0.22 7.73 25.80
CA ARG A 132 -0.64 6.83 25.03
C ARG A 132 -2.10 7.23 25.23
N LYS A 133 -2.73 7.68 24.15
CA LYS A 133 -4.14 8.14 24.13
C LYS A 133 -5.14 7.00 23.87
N TRP A 134 -4.77 5.75 24.17
CA TRP A 134 -5.61 4.58 23.94
C TRP A 134 -5.50 3.60 25.10
N ASP A 135 -6.61 2.97 25.44
CA ASP A 135 -6.77 1.95 26.48
C ASP A 135 -7.81 0.91 26.02
N VAL A 136 -8.05 -0.14 26.80
CA VAL A 136 -9.10 -1.14 26.55
C VAL A 136 -10.44 -0.44 26.31
N GLY A 137 -11.14 -0.87 25.25
CA GLY A 137 -12.37 -0.27 24.76
C GLY A 137 -12.18 0.83 23.72
N SER A 138 -10.96 1.36 23.55
CA SER A 138 -10.65 2.35 22.52
C SER A 138 -10.56 1.70 21.16
N TYR A 139 -11.02 2.39 20.11
CA TYR A 139 -10.71 2.01 18.73
C TYR A 139 -9.33 2.54 18.36
N VAL A 140 -8.57 1.71 17.63
CA VAL A 140 -7.24 2.07 17.14
C VAL A 140 -7.06 1.65 15.69
N ARG A 141 -6.24 2.41 14.96
CA ARG A 141 -5.60 1.99 13.72
C ARG A 141 -4.22 1.42 14.04
N VAL A 142 -3.98 0.19 13.62
CA VAL A 142 -2.69 -0.49 13.73
C VAL A 142 -2.05 -0.54 12.35
N ILE A 143 -0.75 -0.24 12.28
CA ILE A 143 0.09 -0.45 11.11
C ILE A 143 1.24 -1.36 11.51
N GLY A 144 1.42 -2.47 10.79
CA GLY A 144 2.36 -3.52 11.18
C GLY A 144 2.68 -4.53 10.09
N ASN A 145 3.46 -5.56 10.45
CA ASN A 145 3.63 -6.77 9.64
C ASN A 145 2.89 -7.94 10.32
N LEU A 146 2.30 -8.82 9.50
CA LEU A 146 1.82 -10.11 9.98
C LEU A 146 3.01 -11.04 10.31
N ARG A 147 2.95 -11.70 11.46
CA ARG A 147 3.89 -12.72 11.91
C ARG A 147 3.11 -13.97 12.32
N SER A 148 3.75 -15.12 12.21
CA SER A 148 3.26 -16.37 12.77
C SER A 148 4.36 -17.03 13.59
N PHE A 149 3.99 -17.57 14.75
CA PHE A 149 4.88 -18.38 15.57
C PHE A 149 4.06 -19.54 16.15
N MET A 150 4.51 -20.78 15.91
CA MET A 150 3.79 -21.99 16.35
C MET A 150 2.29 -21.94 15.99
N ASP A 151 1.98 -21.67 14.72
CA ASP A 151 0.62 -21.50 14.16
C ASP A 151 -0.23 -20.37 14.77
N THR A 152 0.33 -19.59 15.70
CA THR A 152 -0.34 -18.42 16.28
C THR A 152 0.04 -17.17 15.49
N ARG A 153 -0.96 -16.51 14.91
CA ARG A 153 -0.79 -15.28 14.13
C ARG A 153 -0.87 -14.05 15.01
N SER A 154 0.03 -13.11 14.77
CA SER A 154 0.10 -11.84 15.48
C SER A 154 0.58 -10.74 14.55
N VAL A 155 0.27 -9.49 14.90
CA VAL A 155 0.79 -8.32 14.18
C VAL A 155 1.94 -7.72 14.98
N LEU A 156 3.10 -7.58 14.35
CA LEU A 156 4.16 -6.74 14.88
C LEU A 156 3.92 -5.31 14.40
N ALA A 157 3.41 -4.46 15.28
CA ALA A 157 3.05 -3.08 14.99
C ALA A 157 4.27 -2.16 15.07
N PHE A 158 4.37 -1.25 14.09
CA PHE A 158 5.27 -0.10 14.14
C PHE A 158 4.55 1.15 14.64
N ARG A 159 3.22 1.19 14.49
CA ARG A 159 2.40 2.33 14.91
C ARG A 159 1.01 1.88 15.34
N VAL A 160 0.55 2.43 16.46
CA VAL A 160 -0.82 2.29 16.97
C VAL A 160 -1.37 3.68 17.24
N MET A 161 -2.44 4.06 16.54
CA MET A 161 -3.05 5.39 16.62
C MET A 161 -4.48 5.29 17.16
N PRO A 162 -4.89 6.14 18.10
CA PRO A 162 -6.27 6.19 18.56
C PRO A 162 -7.18 6.68 17.43
N ILE A 163 -8.40 6.13 17.35
CA ILE A 163 -9.44 6.65 16.48
C ILE A 163 -10.23 7.72 17.24
N GLU A 164 -10.17 8.96 16.76
CA GLU A 164 -10.94 10.08 17.32
C GLU A 164 -12.29 10.26 16.60
N MET A 165 -12.36 9.95 15.30
CA MET A 165 -13.56 10.02 14.48
C MET A 165 -13.98 8.62 14.01
N TYR A 166 -15.15 8.17 14.44
CA TYR A 166 -15.61 6.79 14.17
C TYR A 166 -15.97 6.50 12.71
N ASP A 167 -16.14 7.52 11.86
CA ASP A 167 -16.32 7.35 10.41
C ASP A 167 -15.12 6.61 9.77
N GLU A 168 -13.94 6.72 10.40
CA GLU A 168 -12.74 5.99 9.99
C GLU A 168 -12.93 4.46 10.02
N VAL A 169 -13.70 3.95 10.97
CA VAL A 169 -13.97 2.51 11.09
C VAL A 169 -14.75 2.03 9.86
N THR A 170 -15.80 2.76 9.49
CA THR A 170 -16.61 2.46 8.29
C THR A 170 -15.78 2.60 7.02
N TYR A 171 -15.00 3.68 6.91
CA TYR A 171 -14.11 3.91 5.78
C TYR A 171 -13.11 2.75 5.63
N HIS A 172 -12.49 2.30 6.72
CA HIS A 172 -11.56 1.18 6.71
C HIS A 172 -12.20 -0.08 6.12
N PHE A 173 -13.41 -0.45 6.55
CA PHE A 173 -14.08 -1.62 5.98
C PHE A 173 -14.40 -1.46 4.49
N LEU A 174 -14.82 -0.27 4.06
CA LEU A 174 -15.05 0.01 2.64
C LEU A 174 -13.76 -0.11 1.82
N ASP A 175 -12.64 0.38 2.36
CA ASP A 175 -11.32 0.29 1.73
C ASP A 175 -10.84 -1.17 1.62
N VAL A 176 -10.98 -1.96 2.70
CA VAL A 176 -10.68 -3.40 2.68
C VAL A 176 -11.50 -4.12 1.60
N ILE A 177 -12.80 -3.86 1.52
CA ILE A 177 -13.68 -4.48 0.53
C ILE A 177 -13.27 -4.04 -0.88
N HIS A 178 -13.00 -2.75 -1.07
CA HIS A 178 -12.58 -2.22 -2.36
C HIS A 178 -11.30 -2.89 -2.86
N VAL A 179 -10.25 -2.93 -2.03
CA VAL A 179 -8.98 -3.56 -2.36
C VAL A 179 -9.15 -5.06 -2.62
N HIS A 180 -9.94 -5.76 -1.79
CA HIS A 180 -10.22 -7.18 -2.00
C HIS A 180 -10.92 -7.45 -3.35
N LEU A 181 -11.91 -6.62 -3.71
CA LEU A 181 -12.62 -6.76 -4.99
C LEU A 181 -11.73 -6.42 -6.18
N ALA A 182 -10.92 -5.37 -6.09
CA ALA A 182 -9.98 -4.99 -7.13
C ALA A 182 -8.97 -6.11 -7.42
N VAL A 183 -8.49 -6.81 -6.39
CA VAL A 183 -7.56 -7.93 -6.55
C VAL A 183 -8.26 -9.18 -7.10
N THR A 184 -9.44 -9.53 -6.58
CA THR A 184 -10.10 -10.80 -6.91
C THR A 184 -10.90 -10.78 -8.22
N LYS A 185 -11.44 -9.62 -8.60
CA LYS A 185 -12.29 -9.47 -9.80
C LYS A 185 -11.63 -8.62 -10.90
N GLY A 186 -10.42 -8.12 -10.64
CA GLY A 186 -9.80 -7.06 -11.43
C GLY A 186 -10.27 -5.68 -10.99
N GLU A 187 -9.48 -4.66 -11.32
CA GLU A 187 -9.98 -3.29 -11.27
C GLU A 187 -11.23 -3.21 -12.16
N LEU A 188 -12.19 -2.36 -11.81
CA LEU A 188 -13.31 -2.08 -12.70
C LEU A 188 -12.78 -1.31 -13.91
N ASP A 189 -12.11 -2.03 -14.80
CA ASP A 189 -11.83 -1.60 -16.15
C ASP A 189 -13.19 -1.36 -16.78
N ALA A 190 -13.57 -0.09 -16.90
CA ALA A 190 -14.74 0.36 -17.64
C ALA A 190 -14.61 0.11 -19.16
N THR A 191 -13.78 -0.86 -19.56
CA THR A 191 -13.31 -1.19 -20.91
C THR A 191 -13.49 -2.66 -21.30
N ASP A 192 -13.94 -3.58 -20.44
CA ASP A 192 -14.20 -4.97 -20.85
C ASP A 192 -15.66 -5.40 -20.70
N SER A 193 -16.50 -4.86 -21.59
CA SER A 193 -17.78 -5.46 -21.97
C SER A 193 -17.65 -6.16 -23.32
N SER A 194 -16.58 -6.95 -23.54
CA SER A 194 -16.40 -7.65 -24.82
C SER A 194 -15.55 -8.92 -24.71
N SER A 195 -15.88 -9.87 -23.83
CA SER A 195 -15.34 -11.24 -23.93
C SER A 195 -16.00 -12.26 -23.00
N ALA A 196 -17.32 -12.42 -23.08
CA ALA A 196 -18.00 -13.60 -22.52
C ALA A 196 -19.17 -14.06 -23.40
N ALA A 197 -18.87 -14.46 -24.63
CA ALA A 197 -19.84 -15.17 -25.49
C ALA A 197 -19.11 -16.10 -26.47
N SER A 198 -18.50 -17.17 -25.98
CA SER A 198 -18.13 -18.31 -26.82
C SER A 198 -18.23 -19.63 -26.05
N GLY A 199 -19.40 -20.27 -26.12
CA GLY A 199 -19.54 -21.66 -25.69
C GLY A 199 -20.99 -22.11 -25.52
N GLY A 200 -21.51 -22.85 -26.50
CA GLY A 200 -22.70 -23.69 -26.28
C GLY A 200 -23.77 -23.58 -27.36
N ARG A 201 -23.58 -24.30 -28.46
CA ARG A 201 -24.65 -24.66 -29.40
C ARG A 201 -25.66 -25.57 -28.70
N GLY A 202 -26.93 -25.17 -28.65
CA GLY A 202 -28.05 -25.98 -28.20
C GLY A 202 -29.30 -25.63 -28.99
N THR A 203 -29.65 -26.50 -29.94
CA THR A 203 -30.83 -26.43 -30.80
C THR A 203 -32.12 -26.81 -30.05
N SER A 204 -33.19 -26.05 -30.28
CA SER A 204 -34.64 -26.36 -30.16
C SER A 204 -35.34 -25.03 -29.93
N GLY A 205 -36.11 -24.46 -30.85
CA GLY A 205 -37.25 -25.06 -31.53
C GLY A 205 -38.51 -24.49 -30.88
N TYR A 206 -39.29 -23.72 -31.65
CA TYR A 206 -40.76 -23.54 -31.62
C TYR A 206 -41.18 -22.11 -32.01
N GLY A 207 -42.06 -22.04 -33.01
CA GLY A 207 -43.13 -21.05 -33.02
C GLY A 207 -43.06 -19.92 -34.04
N GLY A 208 -43.11 -20.24 -35.33
CA GLY A 208 -43.68 -19.32 -36.31
C GLY A 208 -45.21 -19.31 -36.20
N ALA A 209 -45.81 -18.13 -36.06
CA ALA A 209 -47.18 -17.87 -36.50
C ALA A 209 -47.34 -16.38 -36.81
N GLN A 210 -47.85 -16.14 -38.00
CA GLN A 210 -47.97 -14.87 -38.67
C GLN A 210 -49.45 -14.46 -38.73
N ARG A 211 -49.68 -13.14 -38.72
CA ARG A 211 -50.78 -12.34 -39.29
C ARG A 211 -51.96 -11.87 -38.43
N GLY A 212 -52.20 -10.55 -38.61
CA GLY A 212 -53.39 -9.76 -38.33
C GLY A 212 -52.97 -8.46 -37.63
N GLY A 213 -52.90 -7.26 -38.22
CA GLY A 213 -53.51 -6.71 -39.41
C GLY A 213 -54.44 -5.57 -39.02
N GLY A 214 -53.96 -4.32 -39.07
CA GLY A 214 -54.80 -3.12 -39.21
C GLY A 214 -54.72 -2.04 -38.12
N GLY A 215 -54.41 -0.81 -38.54
CA GLY A 215 -55.10 0.38 -38.02
C GLY A 215 -54.31 1.34 -37.11
N GLY A 216 -53.62 2.30 -37.74
CA GLY A 216 -53.59 3.74 -37.44
C GLY A 216 -53.66 4.28 -36.00
N GLY A 217 -52.75 5.21 -35.70
CA GLY A 217 -52.93 6.19 -34.62
C GLY A 217 -51.61 6.52 -33.92
N GLY A 218 -50.90 7.53 -34.44
CA GLY A 218 -49.69 8.03 -33.81
C GLY A 218 -50.01 9.07 -32.73
N TYR A 219 -49.50 8.85 -31.51
CA TYR A 219 -49.02 9.89 -30.60
C TYR A 219 -48.31 9.20 -29.42
N GLY A 220 -47.06 9.58 -29.16
CA GLY A 220 -46.39 9.27 -27.90
C GLY A 220 -45.13 8.41 -27.98
N ARG A 221 -44.00 9.04 -28.33
CA ARG A 221 -42.75 8.88 -27.56
C ARG A 221 -41.81 10.02 -27.92
N GLN A 222 -42.02 11.16 -27.29
CA GLN A 222 -41.03 12.23 -27.30
C GLN A 222 -39.87 11.75 -26.41
N ALA A 223 -38.74 11.46 -27.05
CA ALA A 223 -37.51 11.12 -26.37
C ALA A 223 -37.10 12.32 -25.51
N ALA A 224 -37.04 12.11 -24.20
CA ALA A 224 -36.41 13.04 -23.29
C ALA A 224 -34.90 13.11 -23.61
N PRO A 225 -34.27 14.28 -23.48
CA PRO A 225 -32.86 14.47 -23.79
C PRO A 225 -31.99 13.57 -22.92
N ALA A 226 -30.88 13.11 -23.50
CA ALA A 226 -29.85 12.34 -22.83
C ALA A 226 -29.21 13.17 -21.70
N GLY A 227 -29.86 13.14 -20.55
CA GLY A 227 -29.44 13.83 -19.34
C GLY A 227 -29.81 13.00 -18.13
N ARG A 228 -29.11 11.87 -17.93
CA ARG A 228 -28.98 11.16 -16.64
C ARG A 228 -27.61 10.48 -16.63
N ALA A 229 -26.63 11.06 -15.94
CA ALA A 229 -26.36 10.85 -14.51
C ALA A 229 -25.87 9.43 -14.21
N GLY A 230 -24.56 9.31 -14.03
CA GLY A 230 -23.91 8.10 -13.51
C GLY A 230 -22.52 7.82 -14.10
N GLY A 231 -21.54 8.70 -13.88
CA GLY A 231 -20.09 8.40 -13.92
C GLY A 231 -19.49 7.74 -15.16
N GLN A 232 -20.24 7.59 -16.25
CA GLN A 232 -19.79 6.89 -17.45
C GLN A 232 -19.65 7.89 -18.58
N PHE A 233 -18.41 8.08 -19.03
CA PHE A 233 -18.07 8.83 -20.23
C PHE A 233 -18.84 8.27 -21.45
N SER A 234 -19.31 9.17 -22.31
CA SER A 234 -19.88 8.78 -23.60
C SER A 234 -18.82 8.10 -24.48
N PRO A 235 -19.20 7.28 -25.47
CA PRO A 235 -18.25 6.64 -26.39
C PRO A 235 -17.32 7.65 -27.07
N CYS A 236 -17.84 8.84 -27.42
CA CYS A 236 -17.07 9.94 -27.99
C CYS A 236 -16.05 10.50 -26.99
N GLN A 237 -16.48 10.78 -25.75
CA GLN A 237 -15.60 11.28 -24.68
C GLN A 237 -14.47 10.29 -24.33
N LYS A 238 -14.76 8.98 -24.33
CA LYS A 238 -13.74 7.94 -24.11
C LYS A 238 -12.69 7.94 -25.22
N ALA A 239 -13.12 7.99 -26.48
CA ALA A 239 -12.22 8.01 -27.62
C ALA A 239 -11.32 9.26 -27.62
N VAL A 240 -11.90 10.43 -27.30
CA VAL A 240 -11.15 11.70 -27.18
C VAL A 240 -10.08 11.61 -26.09
N LEU A 241 -10.41 11.08 -24.89
CA LEU A 241 -9.45 10.92 -23.80
C LEU A 241 -8.30 9.97 -24.17
N GLU A 242 -8.60 8.86 -24.86
CA GLU A 242 -7.58 7.89 -25.27
C GLU A 242 -6.58 8.49 -26.26
N ILE A 243 -7.07 9.23 -27.26
CA ILE A 243 -6.22 9.89 -28.25
C ILE A 243 -5.36 10.98 -27.59
N ILE A 244 -5.95 11.84 -26.76
CA ILE A 244 -5.20 12.92 -26.09
C ILE A 244 -4.13 12.35 -25.14
N ARG A 245 -4.40 11.24 -24.44
CA ARG A 245 -3.39 10.54 -23.61
C ARG A 245 -2.26 9.96 -24.44
N THR A 246 -2.58 9.36 -25.58
CA THR A 246 -1.60 8.71 -26.44
C THR A 246 -0.71 9.73 -27.14
N SER A 247 -1.30 10.77 -27.76
CA SER A 247 -0.57 11.86 -28.40
C SER A 247 0.22 12.71 -27.39
N GLY A 248 -0.35 12.96 -26.20
CA GLY A 248 0.32 13.70 -25.13
C GLY A 248 1.60 13.03 -24.61
N ARG A 249 1.63 11.69 -24.55
CA ARG A 249 2.83 10.91 -24.19
C ARG A 249 3.91 10.92 -25.28
N GLN A 250 3.53 11.04 -26.55
CA GLN A 250 4.46 10.97 -27.68
C GLN A 250 5.08 12.33 -28.02
N SER A 251 4.29 13.40 -27.97
CA SER A 251 4.71 14.72 -28.44
C SER A 251 5.25 15.62 -27.31
N GLY A 252 4.90 15.34 -26.05
CA GLY A 252 5.27 16.17 -24.88
C GLY A 252 4.66 17.59 -24.91
N ALA A 253 3.98 17.96 -26.00
CA ALA A 253 3.38 19.24 -26.32
C ALA A 253 1.84 19.17 -26.42
N GLY A 254 1.18 18.33 -25.62
CA GLY A 254 -0.29 18.17 -25.69
C GLY A 254 -0.78 17.66 -27.06
N CYS A 255 -2.09 17.65 -27.25
CA CYS A 255 -2.73 17.20 -28.50
C CYS A 255 -3.60 18.33 -29.06
N ALA A 256 -3.45 18.66 -30.34
CA ALA A 256 -4.23 19.70 -31.01
C ALA A 256 -5.62 19.17 -31.40
N LEU A 257 -6.64 20.03 -31.35
CA LEU A 257 -8.00 19.67 -31.76
C LEU A 257 -8.06 19.05 -33.17
N GLY A 258 -7.26 19.57 -34.11
CA GLY A 258 -7.21 19.06 -35.49
C GLY A 258 -6.71 17.61 -35.59
N GLU A 259 -5.79 17.20 -34.71
CA GLU A 259 -5.26 15.83 -34.67
C GLU A 259 -6.32 14.85 -34.15
N VAL A 260 -7.09 15.26 -33.14
CA VAL A 260 -8.22 14.46 -32.62
C VAL A 260 -9.29 14.27 -33.69
N ILE A 261 -9.62 15.34 -34.43
CA ILE A 261 -10.60 15.27 -35.52
C ILE A 261 -10.09 14.36 -36.65
N GLU A 262 -8.83 14.49 -37.06
CA GLU A 262 -8.28 13.67 -38.15
C GLU A 262 -8.34 12.16 -37.84
N VAL A 263 -8.09 11.78 -36.59
CA VAL A 263 -8.11 10.38 -36.15
C VAL A 263 -9.54 9.88 -35.94
N LEU A 264 -10.45 10.70 -35.40
CA LEU A 264 -11.79 10.27 -34.99
C LEU A 264 -12.92 10.62 -35.98
N GLN A 265 -12.64 11.36 -37.07
CA GLN A 265 -13.62 11.75 -38.11
C GLN A 265 -14.32 10.57 -38.79
N THR A 266 -13.75 9.36 -38.73
CA THR A 266 -14.37 8.15 -39.29
C THR A 266 -15.45 7.57 -38.38
N SER A 267 -15.45 7.94 -37.09
CA SER A 267 -16.32 7.35 -36.06
C SER A 267 -17.30 8.36 -35.45
N PHE A 268 -16.98 9.66 -35.46
CA PHE A 268 -17.78 10.72 -34.85
C PHE A 268 -17.81 11.97 -35.73
N SER A 269 -18.87 12.75 -35.62
CA SER A 269 -18.95 14.06 -36.29
C SER A 269 -18.07 15.10 -35.59
N GLU A 270 -17.63 16.12 -36.33
CA GLU A 270 -16.80 17.21 -35.78
C GLU A 270 -17.52 17.98 -34.67
N GLU A 271 -18.84 18.11 -34.75
CA GLU A 271 -19.69 18.76 -33.75
C GLU A 271 -19.70 17.95 -32.44
N GLU A 272 -19.90 16.63 -32.52
CA GLU A 272 -19.85 15.73 -31.36
C GLU A 272 -18.48 15.70 -30.68
N LEU A 273 -17.39 15.81 -31.45
CA LEU A 273 -16.03 15.85 -30.91
C LEU A 273 -15.76 17.16 -30.16
N ARG A 274 -16.25 18.30 -30.68
CA ARG A 274 -16.15 19.60 -29.99
C ARG A 274 -16.93 19.60 -28.68
N GLU A 275 -18.18 19.14 -28.70
CA GLU A 275 -19.01 19.04 -27.49
C GLU A 275 -18.37 18.12 -26.44
N ALA A 276 -17.80 16.99 -26.87
CA ALA A 276 -17.12 16.06 -25.96
C ALA A 276 -15.89 16.70 -25.29
N ILE A 277 -15.08 17.46 -26.03
CA ILE A 277 -13.90 18.15 -25.49
C ILE A 277 -14.32 19.26 -24.52
N GLU A 278 -15.31 20.08 -24.89
CA GLU A 278 -15.82 21.15 -24.04
C GLU A 278 -16.32 20.61 -22.69
N TRP A 279 -17.08 19.52 -22.72
CA TRP A 279 -17.57 18.87 -21.51
C TRP A 279 -16.42 18.29 -20.67
N LEU A 280 -15.45 17.61 -21.29
CA LEU A 280 -14.29 17.04 -20.60
C LEU A 280 -13.39 18.11 -19.97
N THR A 281 -13.30 19.29 -20.58
CA THR A 281 -12.62 20.45 -19.99
C THR A 281 -13.42 21.03 -18.83
N ALA A 282 -14.75 21.15 -18.96
CA ALA A 282 -15.61 21.68 -17.89
C ALA A 282 -15.60 20.80 -16.63
N GLU A 283 -15.54 19.47 -16.78
CA GLU A 283 -15.46 18.50 -15.68
C GLU A 283 -14.02 18.32 -15.15
N GLY A 284 -13.03 19.01 -15.72
CA GLY A 284 -11.65 19.00 -15.24
C GLY A 284 -10.81 17.80 -15.65
N HIS A 285 -11.29 16.96 -16.57
CA HIS A 285 -10.53 15.83 -17.12
C HIS A 285 -9.48 16.25 -18.15
N LEU A 286 -9.72 17.37 -18.83
CA LEU A 286 -8.81 18.00 -19.78
C LEU A 286 -8.47 19.42 -19.34
N TYR A 287 -7.21 19.82 -19.52
CA TYR A 287 -6.79 21.21 -19.40
C TYR A 287 -6.13 21.70 -20.69
N THR A 288 -6.29 22.99 -20.96
CA THR A 288 -5.69 23.66 -22.12
C THR A 288 -4.24 24.03 -21.80
N ALA A 289 -3.30 23.46 -22.55
CA ALA A 289 -1.84 23.65 -22.38
C ALA A 289 -1.25 24.74 -23.30
N GLY A 290 -2.09 25.43 -24.08
CA GLY A 290 -1.75 26.48 -25.04
C GLY A 290 -2.90 26.69 -26.05
N ASP A 291 -2.72 27.54 -27.05
CA ASP A 291 -3.74 27.84 -28.08
C ASP A 291 -4.21 26.56 -28.80
N ASP A 292 -5.40 26.05 -28.43
CA ASP A 292 -6.04 24.84 -28.94
C ASP A 292 -5.29 23.50 -28.70
N PHE A 293 -4.39 23.45 -27.70
CA PHE A 293 -3.72 22.23 -27.26
C PHE A 293 -4.31 21.71 -25.94
N PHE A 294 -4.74 20.46 -25.93
CA PHE A 294 -5.35 19.80 -24.78
C PHE A 294 -4.43 18.75 -24.16
N ARG A 295 -4.50 18.61 -22.83
CA ARG A 295 -3.83 17.56 -22.06
C ARG A 295 -4.77 16.98 -21.01
N CYS A 296 -4.56 15.72 -20.68
CA CYS A 296 -5.27 15.10 -19.56
C CYS A 296 -4.69 15.56 -18.23
N SER A 297 -5.57 15.88 -17.28
CA SER A 297 -5.19 15.99 -15.87
C SER A 297 -4.69 14.64 -15.38
N GLU A 298 -3.52 14.61 -14.71
CA GLU A 298 -3.04 13.40 -14.01
C GLU A 298 -3.93 13.03 -12.82
#